data_AF-A0A1M5YKD5-F1
#
_entry.id   AF-A0A1M5YKD5-F1
#
_cell.length_a   1.000
_cell.length_b   1.000
_cell.length_c   1.000
_cell.angle_alpha   90.00
_cell.angle_beta   90.00
_cell.angle_gamma   90.00
#
_symmetry.space_group_name_H-M   'P 1'
#
loop_
_entity.id
_entity.type
_entity.pdbx_description
1 polymer ?
#
loop_
_entity_poly.entity_id
_entity_poly.type
_entity_poly.pdbx_seq_one_letter_code
_entity_poly.pdbx_strand_id
1 'polypeptide(L)' 'MTNQELKRRHRAVTDAIASQRLEGLEVDSQTISELERAADGELSVEEVLRSVKARIQAGEFRTKSNGSDFSSGGI' A
#
# COMPACT_ATOMS: atom_id res chain seq x y z
N MET A 1 3.38 0.20 -25.74
CA MET A 1 2.15 -0.29 -25.06
C MET A 1 0.94 0.27 -25.80
N THR A 2 -0.17 -0.47 -25.93
CA THR A 2 -1.38 0.05 -26.59
C THR A 2 -2.27 0.79 -25.59
N ASN A 3 -3.11 1.71 -26.07
CA ASN A 3 -4.12 2.39 -25.24
C ASN A 3 -5.09 1.41 -24.55
N GLN A 4 -5.38 0.28 -25.19
CA GLN A 4 -6.24 -0.75 -24.62
C GLN A 4 -5.55 -1.49 -23.46
N GLU A 5 -4.26 -1.79 -23.60
CA GLU A 5 -3.47 -2.42 -22.54
C GLU A 5 -3.32 -1.50 -21.33
N LEU A 6 -3.07 -0.20 -21.57
CA LEU A 6 -3.01 0.81 -20.51
C LEU A 6 -4.33 0.86 -19.72
N LYS A 7 -5.47 0.96 -20.40
CA LYS A 7 -6.81 0.94 -19.77
C LYS A 7 -7.06 -0.34 -18.97
N ARG A 8 -6.62 -1.49 -19.49
CA ARG A 8 -6.78 -2.78 -18.83
C ARG A 8 -5.99 -2.82 -17.52
N ARG A 9 -4.75 -2.31 -17.52
CA ARG A 9 -3.90 -2.25 -16.31
C ARG A 9 -4.47 -1.31 -15.25
N HIS A 10 -4.89 -0.12 -15.65
CA HIS A 10 -5.53 0.85 -14.75
C HIS A 10 -6.78 0.28 -14.10
N ARG A 11 -7.61 -0.42 -14.89
CA ARG A 11 -8.79 -1.12 -14.35
C ARG A 11 -8.39 -2.20 -13.34
N ALA A 12 -7.38 -3.01 -13.65
CA ALA A 12 -6.91 -4.05 -12.73
C ALA A 12 -6.42 -3.47 -11.39
N VAL A 13 -5.70 -2.34 -11.41
CA VAL A 13 -5.29 -1.63 -10.18
C VAL A 13 -6.49 -1.13 -9.41
N THR A 14 -7.46 -0.49 -10.08
CA THR A 14 -8.68 0.01 -9.45
C THR A 14 -9.49 -1.11 -8.79
N ASP A 15 -9.68 -2.23 -9.50
CA ASP A 15 -10.43 -3.39 -9.02
C ASP A 15 -9.73 -4.03 -7.81
N ALA A 16 -8.40 -4.12 -7.83
CA ALA A 16 -7.62 -4.66 -6.72
C ALA A 16 -7.72 -3.79 -5.45
N ILE A 17 -7.62 -2.46 -5.59
CA ILE A 17 -7.77 -1.51 -4.46
C ILE A 17 -9.20 -1.59 -3.90
N ALA A 18 -10.21 -1.65 -4.78
CA ALA A 18 -11.60 -1.79 -4.37
C ALA A 18 -11.84 -3.08 -3.58
N SER A 19 -11.24 -4.21 -4.01
CA SER A 19 -11.33 -5.48 -3.29
C SER A 19 -10.83 -5.37 -1.85
N GLN A 20 -9.68 -4.71 -1.63
CA GLN A 20 -9.14 -4.53 -0.28
C GLN A 20 -10.05 -3.66 0.60
N ARG A 21 -10.64 -2.60 0.02
CA ARG A 21 -11.59 -1.73 0.73
C ARG A 21 -12.88 -2.47 1.12
N LEU A 22 -13.35 -3.40 0.29
CA LEU A 22 -14.51 -4.24 0.61
C LEU A 22 -14.23 -5.18 1.80
N GLU A 23 -12.97 -5.53 2.05
CA GLU A 23 -12.52 -6.28 3.23
C GLU A 23 -12.30 -5.37 4.46
N GLY A 24 -12.57 -4.07 4.33
CA GLY A 24 -12.34 -3.08 5.39
C GLY A 24 -10.88 -2.67 5.55
N LEU A 25 -10.02 -3.00 4.58
CA LEU A 25 -8.61 -2.63 4.58
C LEU A 25 -8.40 -1.31 3.84
N GLU A 26 -7.54 -0.47 4.38
CA GLU A 26 -7.04 0.72 3.71
C GLU A 26 -5.66 0.44 3.12
N VAL A 27 -5.53 0.66 1.81
CA VAL A 27 -4.25 0.54 1.12
C VAL A 27 -3.49 1.85 1.29
N ASP A 28 -2.22 1.76 1.65
CA ASP A 28 -1.34 2.91 1.80
C ASP A 28 -1.28 3.77 0.52
N SER A 29 -1.34 5.08 0.71
CA SER A 29 -1.40 6.07 -0.39
C SER A 29 -0.18 6.01 -1.31
N GLN A 30 1.01 5.74 -0.79
CA GLN A 30 2.21 5.62 -1.61
C GLN A 30 2.16 4.32 -2.44
N THR A 31 1.69 3.21 -1.87
CA THR A 31 1.47 1.96 -2.61
C THR A 31 0.46 2.16 -3.75
N ILE A 32 -0.62 2.92 -3.54
CA ILE A 32 -1.58 3.26 -4.60
C ILE A 32 -0.88 4.00 -5.74
N SER A 33 -0.13 5.06 -5.44
CA SER A 33 0.60 5.85 -6.44
C SER A 33 1.62 5.01 -7.23
N GLU A 34 2.34 4.12 -6.55
CA GLU A 34 3.29 3.21 -7.20
C GLU A 34 2.60 2.19 -8.12
N LEU A 35 1.42 1.70 -7.75
CA LEU A 35 0.60 0.81 -8.59
C LEU A 35 0.03 1.53 -9.82
N GLU A 36 -0.38 2.80 -9.69
CA GLU A 36 -0.81 3.62 -10.82
C GLU A 36 0.34 3.82 -11.82
N ARG A 37 1.54 4.17 -11.32
CA ARG A 37 2.75 4.27 -12.15
C ARG A 37 3.13 2.95 -12.80
N ALA A 38 2.86 1.82 -12.14
CA ALA A 38 3.04 0.50 -12.73
C ALA A 38 2.01 0.20 -13.83
N ALA A 39 0.78 0.69 -13.71
CA ALA A 39 -0.22 0.63 -14.76
C ALA A 39 0.19 1.48 -15.98
N ASP A 40 0.80 2.64 -15.75
CA ASP A 40 1.39 3.51 -16.79
C ASP A 40 2.66 2.94 -17.43
N GLY A 41 3.24 1.90 -16.83
CA GLY A 41 4.47 1.26 -17.31
C GLY A 41 5.75 2.00 -16.92
N GLU A 42 5.66 2.96 -16.00
CA GLU A 42 6.81 3.67 -15.42
C GLU A 42 7.54 2.82 -14.37
N LEU A 43 6.82 1.92 -13.72
CA LEU A 43 7.34 0.95 -12.76
C LEU A 43 6.91 -0.47 -13.15
N SER A 44 7.72 -1.45 -12.79
CA SER A 44 7.29 -2.84 -12.72
C SER A 44 6.60 -3.14 -11.39
N VAL A 45 5.70 -4.12 -11.38
CA VAL A 45 5.07 -4.61 -10.13
C VAL A 45 6.13 -5.12 -9.14
N GLU A 46 7.26 -5.64 -9.63
CA GLU A 46 8.38 -6.07 -8.79
C GLU A 46 9.02 -4.89 -8.05
N GLU A 47 9.16 -3.73 -8.71
CA GLU A 47 9.65 -2.49 -8.08
C GLU A 47 8.70 -2.01 -6.97
N VAL A 48 7.39 -2.05 -7.20
CA VAL A 48 6.39 -1.71 -6.18
C VAL A 48 6.50 -2.66 -4.98
N LEU A 49 6.61 -3.97 -5.22
CA LEU A 49 6.76 -4.96 -4.16
C LEU A 49 8.05 -4.74 -3.34
N ARG A 50 9.17 -4.40 -4.00
CA ARG A 50 10.42 -4.06 -3.31
C ARG A 50 10.28 -2.81 -2.45
N SER A 51 9.60 -1.77 -2.96
CA SER A 51 9.33 -0.54 -2.21
C SER A 51 8.52 -0.84 -0.94
N VAL A 52 7.38 -1.55 -1.08
CA VAL A 52 6.54 -1.94 0.07
C VAL A 52 7.34 -2.75 1.09
N LYS A 53 8.14 -3.73 0.65
CA LYS A 53 8.96 -4.54 1.55
C LYS A 53 9.99 -3.71 2.32
N ALA A 54 10.65 -2.75 1.66
CA ALA A 54 11.61 -1.87 2.31
C ALA A 54 10.95 -1.00 3.40
N ARG A 55 9.76 -0.46 3.10
CA ARG A 55 8.98 0.36 4.04
C ARG A 55 8.45 -0.42 5.24
N ILE A 56 8.06 -1.68 5.02
CA ILE A 56 7.74 -2.62 6.12
C ILE A 56 8.96 -2.84 7.01
N GLN A 57 10.14 -3.05 6.43
CA GLN A 57 11.39 -3.23 7.19
C GLN A 57 11.79 -1.96 7.95
N ALA A 58 11.54 -0.78 7.37
CA ALA A 58 11.73 0.52 8.02
C ALA A 58 10.70 0.81 9.14
N GLY A 59 9.64 -0.01 9.24
CA GLY A 59 8.61 0.12 10.27
C GLY A 59 7.57 1.19 9.95
N GLU A 60 7.47 1.66 8.71
CA GLU A 60 6.55 2.73 8.29
C GLU A 60 5.07 2.36 8.47
N PHE A 61 4.75 1.06 8.46
CA PHE A 61 3.39 0.54 8.64
C PHE A 61 3.04 0.22 10.11
N ARG A 62 3.97 0.43 11.06
CA ARG A 62 3.67 0.22 12.47
C ARG A 62 2.86 1.40 12.97
N THR A 63 1.57 1.18 13.26
CA THR A 63 0.81 2.13 14.07
C THR A 63 1.56 2.34 15.38
N LYS A 64 1.73 3.58 15.84
CA LYS A 64 2.17 3.81 17.22
C LYS A 64 1.10 3.21 18.12
N SER A 65 1.32 2.00 18.62
CA SER A 65 0.64 1.53 19.82
C SER A 65 1.03 2.54 20.90
N ASN A 66 0.10 3.44 21.21
CA ASN A 66 0.28 4.48 22.20
C ASN A 66 0.56 3.79 23.54
N GLY A 67 1.84 3.69 23.90
CA GLY A 67 2.29 3.21 25.19
C GLY A 67 1.99 4.27 26.23
N SER A 68 0.75 4.31 26.69
CA SER A 68 0.32 5.12 27.83
C SER A 68 -0.81 4.37 28.52
N ASP A 69 -0.43 3.51 29.47
CA ASP A 69 -1.16 3.26 30.72
C ASP A 69 -0.74 1.92 31.30
N PHE A 70 0.26 1.95 32.20
CA PHE A 70 0.31 1.17 33.45
C PHE A 70 1.57 1.63 34.19
N SER A 71 1.57 2.89 34.63
CA SER A 71 2.44 3.35 35.70
C SER A 71 1.60 4.08 36.74
N SER A 72 0.95 3.28 37.58
CA SER A 72 0.44 3.67 38.89
C SER A 72 0.25 2.37 39.66
N GLY A 73 0.82 2.11 40.81
CA GLY A 73 1.77 2.83 41.64
C GLY A 73 2.09 1.83 42.74
N GLY A 74 3.36 1.64 43.05
CA GLY A 74 3.72 0.96 44.28
C GLY A 74 3.36 1.87 45.44
N ILE A 75 2.40 1.46 46.26
CA ILE A 75 2.38 1.66 47.71
C ILE A 75 1.70 0.43 48.33
#